data_AF-A0A936DZS9-F1
#
_entry.id   AF-A0A936DZS9-F1
#
_cell.length_a   1.000
_cell.length_b   1.000
_cell.length_c   1.000
_cell.angle_alpha   90.00
_cell.angle_beta   90.00
_cell.angle_gamma   90.00
#
_symmetry.space_group_name_H-M   'P 1'
#
loop_
_entity.id
_entity.type
_entity.pdbx_description
1 polymer ?
#
loop_
_entity_poly.entity_id
_entity_poly.type
_entity_poly.pdbx_seq_one_letter_code
_entity_poly.pdbx_strand_id
1 'polypeptide(L)'
;MNPVYREDATESIQNILANMENQKKDSSTSWIMDRKRELVEKMKEDTDNKEYPVMLNALLILLLFSCLYHIFFNEMYYLSIVMLVALGFYIFVLNKLKNAILKLQDGEKSIDQYMNDGYLIKDTRFTAVKFAFLIFFPIICFLLYRIVEDTTYSLPWWQYLTSAIIISSVAWLMFFSDDQVYLDNLESEIKGLSAIS
;
A
#
# COMPACT_ATOMS: atom_id res chain seq x y z
N MET A 1 8.78 19.06 9.98
CA MET A 1 7.80 19.72 9.10
C MET A 1 6.91 18.66 8.47
N ASN A 2 5.75 18.37 9.08
CA ASN A 2 4.70 17.55 8.44
C ASN A 2 3.26 17.73 9.02
N PRO A 3 2.75 18.95 9.31
CA PRO A 3 1.36 19.12 9.73
C PRO A 3 0.37 19.44 8.58
N VAL A 4 0.84 20.00 7.45
CA VAL A 4 -0.04 20.63 6.45
C VAL A 4 -0.94 19.64 5.70
N TYR A 5 -0.50 18.40 5.45
CA TYR A 5 -1.29 17.42 4.69
C TYR A 5 -2.52 16.86 5.43
N ARG A 6 -2.59 17.00 6.76
CA ARG A 6 -3.69 16.46 7.58
C ARG A 6 -4.86 17.44 7.76
N GLU A 7 -4.59 18.74 7.80
CA GLU A 7 -5.63 19.76 7.96
C GLU A 7 -6.49 19.85 6.69
N ASP A 8 -5.88 19.96 5.51
CA ASP A 8 -6.60 20.16 4.24
C ASP A 8 -7.52 18.99 3.86
N ALA A 9 -7.09 17.74 4.13
CA ALA A 9 -7.91 16.56 3.90
C ALA A 9 -9.12 16.48 4.85
N THR A 10 -8.97 17.01 6.07
CA THR A 10 -10.05 17.01 7.07
C THR A 10 -11.09 18.09 6.76
N GLU A 11 -10.66 19.26 6.29
CA GLU A 11 -11.55 20.35 5.86
C GLU A 11 -12.37 19.99 4.61
N SER A 12 -11.75 19.37 3.60
CA SER A 12 -12.47 18.92 2.39
C SER A 12 -13.58 17.91 2.72
N ILE A 13 -13.31 17.00 3.67
CA ILE A 13 -14.30 16.02 4.16
C ILE A 13 -15.44 16.70 4.93
N GLN A 14 -15.14 17.72 5.74
CA GLN A 14 -16.17 18.50 6.43
C GLN A 14 -17.08 19.24 5.44
N ASN A 15 -16.53 19.73 4.33
CA ASN A 15 -17.32 20.36 3.28
C ASN A 15 -18.23 19.37 2.53
N ILE A 16 -17.74 18.14 2.26
CA ILE A 16 -18.57 17.09 1.67
C ILE A 16 -19.70 16.68 2.64
N LEU A 17 -19.42 16.58 3.94
CA LEU A 17 -20.42 16.30 4.98
C LEU A 17 -21.47 17.41 5.14
N ALA A 18 -21.04 18.68 5.08
CA ALA A 18 -21.95 19.82 5.12
C ALA A 18 -22.86 19.86 3.87
N ASN A 19 -22.32 19.52 2.70
CA ASN A 19 -23.09 19.40 1.46
C ASN A 19 -24.07 18.22 1.50
N MET A 20 -23.75 17.13 2.20
CA MET A 20 -24.64 15.99 2.42
C MET A 20 -25.82 16.34 3.36
N GLU A 21 -25.60 17.15 4.39
CA GLU A 21 -26.65 17.54 5.34
C GLU A 21 -27.78 18.33 4.65
N ASN A 22 -27.45 19.04 3.56
CA ASN A 22 -28.39 19.77 2.73
C ASN A 22 -29.19 18.89 1.74
N GLN A 23 -28.80 17.65 1.46
CA GLN A 23 -29.51 16.73 0.55
C GLN A 23 -30.55 15.83 1.23
N LYS A 24 -30.82 16.05 2.52
CA LYS A 24 -31.68 15.24 3.38
C LYS A 24 -33.18 15.41 3.05
N LYS A 25 -33.66 14.81 1.97
CA LYS A 25 -35.11 14.74 1.66
C LYS A 25 -35.51 13.52 0.81
N ASP A 26 -35.38 12.29 1.36
CA ASP A 26 -36.40 11.23 1.24
C ASP A 26 -36.00 9.93 1.97
N SER A 27 -37.00 9.26 2.58
CA SER A 27 -36.79 8.23 3.61
C SER A 27 -36.36 6.83 3.11
N SER A 28 -36.41 6.53 1.81
CA SER A 28 -35.78 5.33 1.21
C SER A 28 -34.34 5.58 0.76
N THR A 29 -33.97 6.83 0.54
CA THR A 29 -32.61 7.27 0.17
C THR A 29 -31.74 7.43 1.42
N SER A 30 -32.35 7.64 2.59
CA SER A 30 -31.65 7.77 3.89
C SER A 30 -30.74 6.59 4.18
N TRP A 31 -31.24 5.35 4.13
CA TRP A 31 -30.44 4.19 4.54
C TRP A 31 -29.24 3.91 3.61
N ILE A 32 -29.40 4.15 2.30
CA ILE A 32 -28.32 4.02 1.31
C ILE A 32 -27.27 5.08 1.57
N MET A 33 -27.70 6.32 1.82
CA MET A 33 -26.79 7.44 2.13
C MET A 33 -26.09 7.27 3.47
N ASP A 34 -26.78 6.76 4.48
CA ASP A 34 -26.21 6.42 5.79
C ASP A 34 -25.16 5.31 5.66
N ARG A 35 -25.41 4.29 4.82
CA ARG A 35 -24.44 3.23 4.53
C ARG A 35 -23.24 3.72 3.72
N LYS A 36 -23.46 4.58 2.72
CA LYS A 36 -22.37 5.24 1.97
C LYS A 36 -21.51 6.10 2.92
N ARG A 37 -22.13 6.80 3.87
CA ARG A 37 -21.42 7.59 4.89
C ARG A 37 -20.60 6.72 5.83
N GLU A 38 -21.15 5.62 6.33
CA GLU A 38 -20.43 4.67 7.17
C GLU A 38 -19.21 4.08 6.44
N LEU A 39 -19.35 3.77 5.15
CA LEU A 39 -18.26 3.30 4.30
C LEU A 39 -17.18 4.38 4.09
N VAL A 40 -17.58 5.63 3.90
CA VAL A 40 -16.64 6.76 3.82
C VAL A 40 -15.89 6.95 5.13
N GLU A 41 -16.56 6.85 6.28
CA GLU A 41 -15.92 6.94 7.60
C GLU A 41 -14.95 5.78 7.85
N LYS A 42 -15.33 4.53 7.53
CA LYS A 42 -14.44 3.36 7.57
C LYS A 42 -13.26 3.51 6.62
N MET A 43 -13.50 4.00 5.40
CA MET A 43 -12.43 4.27 4.45
C MET A 43 -11.47 5.35 4.95
N LYS A 44 -11.96 6.36 5.67
CA LYS A 44 -11.12 7.39 6.29
C LYS A 44 -10.22 6.80 7.38
N GLU A 45 -10.81 6.03 8.30
CA GLU A 45 -10.10 5.39 9.40
C GLU A 45 -8.97 4.47 8.90
N ASP A 46 -9.27 3.64 7.89
CA ASP A 46 -8.28 2.77 7.25
C ASP A 46 -7.25 3.52 6.38
N THR A 47 -7.64 4.62 5.73
CA THR A 47 -6.71 5.39 4.88
C THR A 47 -5.64 6.07 5.74
N ASP A 48 -5.97 6.40 6.99
CA ASP A 48 -5.04 6.88 8.00
C ASP A 48 -4.16 5.75 8.59
N ASN A 49 -4.50 4.48 8.33
CA ASN A 49 -3.72 3.36 8.82
C ASN A 49 -2.35 3.29 8.12
N LYS A 50 -1.28 3.42 8.90
CA LYS A 50 0.10 3.65 8.43
C LYS A 50 0.82 2.36 8.04
N GLU A 51 0.15 1.22 8.10
CA GLU A 51 0.76 -0.10 7.97
C GLU A 51 1.45 -0.29 6.61
N TYR A 52 0.77 0.04 5.49
CA TYR A 52 1.36 -0.12 4.15
C TYR A 52 2.60 0.75 3.89
N PRO A 53 2.59 2.08 4.19
CA PRO A 53 3.80 2.89 4.10
C PRO A 53 4.93 2.41 5.01
N VAL A 54 4.61 1.97 6.23
CA VAL A 54 5.61 1.44 7.17
C VAL A 54 6.24 0.17 6.64
N MET A 55 5.45 -0.75 6.09
CA MET A 55 5.96 -1.99 5.52
C MET A 55 6.81 -1.77 4.27
N LEU A 56 6.37 -0.88 3.37
CA LEU A 56 7.15 -0.50 2.19
C LEU A 56 8.49 0.15 2.58
N ASN A 57 8.48 1.02 3.59
CA ASN A 57 9.70 1.65 4.11
C ASN A 57 10.63 0.62 4.78
N ALA A 58 10.08 -0.31 5.55
CA ALA A 58 10.85 -1.37 6.20
C ALA A 58 11.55 -2.26 5.16
N LEU A 59 10.83 -2.69 4.11
CA LEU A 59 11.40 -3.45 3.00
C LEU A 59 12.52 -2.67 2.30
N LEU A 60 12.30 -1.39 1.99
CA LEU A 60 13.29 -0.57 1.31
C LEU A 60 14.55 -0.39 2.17
N ILE A 61 14.40 -0.04 3.45
CA ILE A 61 15.54 0.15 4.36
C ILE A 61 16.35 -1.14 4.51
N LEU A 62 15.68 -2.28 4.71
CA LEU A 62 16.33 -3.59 4.82
C LEU A 62 17.09 -3.96 3.55
N LEU A 63 16.50 -3.70 2.37
CA LEU A 63 17.15 -3.95 1.09
C LEU A 63 18.37 -3.06 0.90
N LEU A 64 18.25 -1.74 1.14
CA LEU A 64 19.35 -0.80 0.98
C LEU A 64 20.49 -1.13 1.94
N PHE A 65 20.19 -1.43 3.21
CA PHE A 65 21.18 -1.87 4.18
C PHE A 65 21.92 -3.13 3.71
N SER A 66 21.16 -4.15 3.27
CA SER A 66 21.74 -5.42 2.80
C SER A 66 22.63 -5.23 1.58
N CYS A 67 22.21 -4.40 0.62
CA CYS A 67 23.00 -4.05 -0.56
C CYS A 67 24.27 -3.30 -0.17
N LEU A 68 24.17 -2.27 0.68
CA LEU A 68 25.32 -1.48 1.12
C LEU A 68 26.36 -2.33 1.83
N TYR A 69 25.93 -3.24 2.70
CA TYR A 69 26.83 -4.20 3.36
C TYR A 69 27.66 -4.98 2.33
N HIS A 70 27.01 -5.56 1.32
CA HIS A 70 27.71 -6.37 0.31
C HIS A 70 28.57 -5.53 -0.65
N ILE A 71 28.21 -4.26 -0.89
CA ILE A 71 29.03 -3.35 -1.70
C ILE A 71 30.33 -3.02 -0.96
N PHE A 72 30.26 -2.67 0.33
CA PHE A 72 31.42 -2.24 1.09
C PHE A 72 32.33 -3.38 1.57
N PHE A 73 31.75 -4.52 1.96
CA PHE A 73 32.51 -5.62 2.56
C PHE A 73 32.84 -6.75 1.58
N ASN A 74 32.05 -6.91 0.51
CA ASN A 74 32.20 -8.01 -0.46
C ASN A 74 32.45 -7.53 -1.90
N GLU A 75 32.66 -6.23 -2.11
CA GLU A 75 32.93 -5.59 -3.42
C GLU A 75 31.88 -5.90 -4.52
N MET A 76 30.63 -6.17 -4.13
CA MET A 76 29.55 -6.53 -5.04
C MET A 76 28.89 -5.32 -5.69
N TYR A 77 29.64 -4.54 -6.47
CA TYR A 77 29.19 -3.25 -7.03
C TYR A 77 27.94 -3.34 -7.92
N TYR A 78 27.64 -4.51 -8.51
CA TYR A 78 26.42 -4.73 -9.29
C TYR A 78 25.13 -4.53 -8.48
N LEU A 79 25.18 -4.66 -7.15
CA LEU A 79 24.04 -4.37 -6.26
C LEU A 79 23.65 -2.89 -6.25
N SER A 80 24.53 -1.99 -6.71
CA SER A 80 24.19 -0.57 -6.92
C SER A 80 23.03 -0.42 -7.92
N ILE A 81 22.96 -1.28 -8.94
CA ILE A 81 21.85 -1.28 -9.90
C ILE A 81 20.55 -1.69 -9.21
N VAL A 82 20.61 -2.72 -8.34
CA VAL A 82 19.45 -3.17 -7.56
C VAL A 82 18.93 -2.06 -6.65
N MET A 83 19.83 -1.31 -5.99
CA MET A 83 19.45 -0.14 -5.19
C MET A 83 18.77 0.94 -6.01
N LEU A 84 19.31 1.28 -7.18
CA LEU A 84 18.71 2.29 -8.06
C LEU A 84 17.32 1.87 -8.56
N VAL A 85 17.15 0.60 -8.93
CA VAL A 85 15.84 0.06 -9.32
C VAL A 85 14.85 0.11 -8.17
N ALA A 86 15.26 -0.26 -6.95
CA ALA A 86 14.40 -0.21 -5.78
C ALA A 86 13.98 1.23 -5.41
N LEU A 87 14.91 2.18 -5.45
CA LEU A 87 14.62 3.61 -5.22
C LEU A 87 13.70 4.16 -6.31
N GLY A 88 13.95 3.82 -7.58
CA GLY A 88 13.09 4.22 -8.70
C GLY A 88 11.67 3.69 -8.55
N PHE A 89 11.51 2.41 -8.18
CA PHE A 89 10.21 1.82 -7.88
C PHE A 89 9.52 2.53 -6.70
N TYR A 90 10.24 2.83 -5.62
CA TYR A 90 9.69 3.53 -4.46
C TYR A 90 9.19 4.94 -4.82
N ILE A 91 9.99 5.71 -5.57
CA ILE A 91 9.60 7.04 -6.07
C ILE A 91 8.37 6.94 -6.98
N PHE A 92 8.32 5.93 -7.85
CA PHE A 92 7.16 5.69 -8.71
C PHE A 92 5.88 5.46 -7.91
N VAL A 93 5.93 4.61 -6.87
CA VAL A 93 4.78 4.34 -6.00
C VAL A 93 4.36 5.61 -5.25
N LEU A 94 5.31 6.36 -4.67
CA LEU A 94 5.01 7.61 -3.99
C LEU A 94 4.33 8.63 -4.90
N ASN A 95 4.83 8.80 -6.13
CA ASN A 95 4.25 9.72 -7.10
C ASN A 95 2.83 9.29 -7.51
N LYS A 96 2.62 7.98 -7.73
CA LYS A 96 1.30 7.44 -8.07
C LYS A 96 0.29 7.68 -6.93
N LEU A 97 0.70 7.41 -5.69
CA LEU A 97 -0.13 7.63 -4.50
C LEU A 97 -0.41 9.12 -4.27
N LYS A 98 0.60 9.98 -4.39
CA LYS A 98 0.45 11.43 -4.26
C LYS A 98 -0.56 11.98 -5.27
N ASN A 99 -0.44 11.57 -6.53
CA ASN A 99 -1.36 12.02 -7.58
C ASN A 99 -2.79 11.50 -7.33
N ALA A 100 -2.95 10.29 -6.81
CA ALA A 100 -4.27 9.75 -6.47
C ALA A 100 -4.89 10.49 -5.27
N ILE A 101 -4.10 10.84 -4.25
CA ILE A 101 -4.54 11.63 -3.09
C ILE A 101 -4.93 13.05 -3.51
N LEU A 102 -4.11 13.71 -4.34
CA LEU A 102 -4.42 15.05 -4.85
C LEU A 102 -5.73 15.07 -5.62
N LYS A 103 -5.97 14.06 -6.47
CA LYS A 103 -7.26 13.90 -7.13
C LYS A 103 -8.39 13.77 -6.12
N LEU A 104 -8.21 13.03 -5.02
CA LEU A 104 -9.23 12.87 -3.98
C LEU A 104 -9.59 14.20 -3.28
N GLN A 105 -8.66 15.16 -3.25
CA GLN A 105 -8.81 16.46 -2.60
C GLN A 105 -9.52 17.52 -3.45
N ASP A 106 -9.63 17.33 -4.77
CA ASP A 106 -10.36 18.25 -5.66
C ASP A 106 -11.87 18.23 -5.33
N GLY A 107 -12.35 19.35 -4.77
CA GLY A 107 -13.55 19.47 -3.94
C GLY A 107 -14.94 19.40 -4.60
N GLU A 108 -15.09 18.81 -5.78
CA GLU A 108 -16.39 18.62 -6.46
C GLU A 108 -16.65 17.16 -6.83
N LYS A 109 -16.40 16.22 -5.90
CA LYS A 109 -16.69 14.80 -6.13
C LYS A 109 -18.03 14.37 -5.53
N SER A 110 -18.81 13.64 -6.31
CA SER A 110 -19.94 12.89 -5.78
C SER A 110 -19.46 11.82 -4.81
N ILE A 111 -20.33 11.39 -3.88
CA ILE A 111 -20.00 10.36 -2.88
C ILE A 111 -19.51 9.08 -3.57
N ASP A 112 -20.15 8.69 -4.67
CA ASP A 112 -19.76 7.49 -5.43
C ASP A 112 -18.37 7.62 -6.05
N GLN A 113 -18.03 8.82 -6.53
CA GLN A 113 -16.70 9.09 -7.06
C GLN A 113 -15.64 9.10 -5.96
N TYR A 114 -15.96 9.66 -4.78
CA TYR A 114 -15.08 9.61 -3.61
C TYR A 114 -14.84 8.18 -3.12
N MET A 115 -15.89 7.35 -3.05
CA MET A 115 -15.79 5.94 -2.64
C MET A 115 -14.93 5.14 -3.61
N ASN A 116 -15.14 5.31 -4.92
CA ASN A 116 -14.34 4.64 -5.95
C ASN A 116 -12.87 5.09 -5.94
N ASP A 117 -12.62 6.39 -5.84
CA ASP A 117 -11.24 6.89 -5.81
C ASP A 117 -10.53 6.49 -4.50
N GLY A 118 -11.25 6.42 -3.38
CA GLY A 118 -10.75 5.91 -2.10
C GLY A 118 -10.37 4.43 -2.17
N TYR A 119 -11.21 3.60 -2.78
CA TYR A 119 -10.89 2.20 -3.08
C TYR A 119 -9.65 2.09 -3.95
N LEU A 120 -9.56 2.87 -5.03
CA LEU A 120 -8.42 2.85 -5.95
C LEU A 120 -7.09 3.22 -5.26
N ILE A 121 -7.12 4.12 -4.28
CA ILE A 121 -5.95 4.43 -3.46
C ILE A 121 -5.56 3.22 -2.60
N LYS A 122 -6.52 2.58 -1.93
CA LYS A 122 -6.25 1.40 -1.10
C LYS A 122 -5.71 0.23 -1.93
N ASP A 123 -6.35 -0.09 -3.05
CA ASP A 123 -5.89 -1.12 -3.97
C ASP A 123 -4.48 -0.81 -4.50
N THR A 124 -4.21 0.44 -4.87
CA THR A 124 -2.85 0.84 -5.31
C THR A 124 -1.81 0.64 -4.21
N ARG A 125 -2.13 0.95 -2.94
CA ARG A 125 -1.22 0.72 -1.80
C ARG A 125 -0.97 -0.76 -1.59
N PHE A 126 -2.02 -1.57 -1.51
CA PHE A 126 -1.93 -3.01 -1.32
C PHE A 126 -1.14 -3.67 -2.44
N THR A 127 -1.47 -3.35 -3.69
CA THR A 127 -0.79 -3.86 -4.88
C THR A 127 0.69 -3.46 -4.90
N ALA A 128 1.02 -2.21 -4.56
CA ALA A 128 2.40 -1.76 -4.51
C ALA A 128 3.23 -2.50 -3.44
N VAL A 129 2.68 -2.68 -2.23
CA VAL A 129 3.33 -3.44 -1.17
C VAL A 129 3.48 -4.91 -1.56
N LYS A 130 2.46 -5.52 -2.17
CA LYS A 130 2.51 -6.89 -2.69
C LYS A 130 3.62 -7.09 -3.70
N PHE A 131 3.75 -6.20 -4.68
CA PHE A 131 4.84 -6.27 -5.67
C PHE A 131 6.21 -6.05 -5.02
N ALA A 132 6.34 -5.07 -4.12
CA ALA A 132 7.58 -4.83 -3.39
C ALA A 132 8.00 -6.05 -2.58
N PHE A 133 7.05 -6.68 -1.89
CA PHE A 133 7.28 -7.87 -1.08
C PHE A 133 7.71 -9.05 -1.96
N LEU A 134 6.97 -9.36 -3.02
CA LEU A 134 7.28 -10.48 -3.93
C LEU A 134 8.67 -10.38 -4.57
N ILE A 135 9.11 -9.17 -4.91
CA ILE A 135 10.39 -8.94 -5.60
C ILE A 135 11.54 -8.78 -4.60
N PHE A 136 11.40 -7.88 -3.63
CA PHE A 136 12.50 -7.49 -2.77
C PHE A 136 12.71 -8.44 -1.59
N PHE A 137 11.65 -9.05 -1.07
CA PHE A 137 11.79 -9.94 0.10
C PHE A 137 12.69 -11.15 -0.18
N PRO A 138 12.58 -11.87 -1.32
CA PRO A 138 13.52 -12.95 -1.63
C PRO A 138 14.97 -12.47 -1.75
N ILE A 139 15.18 -11.27 -2.33
CA ILE A 139 16.51 -10.66 -2.45
C ILE A 139 17.07 -10.33 -1.07
N ILE A 140 16.26 -9.73 -0.19
CA ILE A 140 16.64 -9.44 1.19
C ILE A 140 17.03 -10.72 1.92
N CYS A 141 16.20 -11.77 1.87
CA CYS A 141 16.51 -13.05 2.51
C CYS A 141 17.82 -13.66 1.99
N PHE A 142 18.03 -13.63 0.67
CA PHE A 142 19.28 -14.10 0.07
C PHE A 142 20.50 -13.32 0.57
N LEU A 143 20.42 -11.99 0.58
CA LEU A 143 21.51 -11.14 1.04
C LEU A 143 21.75 -11.31 2.55
N LEU A 144 20.71 -11.32 3.38
CA LEU A 144 20.84 -11.52 4.83
C LEU A 144 21.46 -12.89 5.14
N TYR A 145 21.07 -13.93 4.43
CA TYR A 145 21.67 -15.25 4.60
C TYR A 145 23.17 -15.22 4.28
N ARG A 146 23.56 -14.54 3.20
CA ARG A 146 24.97 -14.33 2.80
C ARG A 146 25.80 -13.55 3.83
N ILE A 147 25.17 -12.77 4.72
CA ILE A 147 25.86 -12.11 5.85
C ILE A 147 26.21 -13.12 6.95
N VAL A 148 25.35 -14.12 7.17
CA VAL A 148 25.45 -15.08 8.28
C VAL A 148 26.25 -16.33 7.89
N GLU A 149 26.26 -16.70 6.61
CA GLU A 149 26.92 -17.91 6.14
C GLU A 149 28.46 -17.79 6.22
N ASP A 150 29.06 -18.57 7.11
CA ASP A 150 30.50 -18.75 7.17
C ASP A 150 30.97 -19.73 6.08
N THR A 151 32.15 -19.48 5.52
CA THR A 151 32.63 -19.99 4.22
C THR A 151 32.84 -21.51 4.09
N THR A 152 32.43 -22.31 5.07
CA THR A 152 32.81 -23.73 5.17
C THR A 152 31.94 -24.67 4.33
N TYR A 153 30.66 -24.34 4.08
CA TYR A 153 29.75 -25.14 3.26
C TYR A 153 28.78 -24.24 2.47
N SER A 154 29.25 -23.64 1.38
CA SER A 154 28.38 -22.83 0.53
C SER A 154 27.45 -23.70 -0.31
N LEU A 155 26.13 -23.68 -0.07
CA LEU A 155 25.18 -24.21 -1.05
C LEU A 155 25.21 -23.35 -2.32
N PRO A 156 24.83 -23.92 -3.48
CA PRO A 156 24.62 -23.14 -4.69
C PRO A 156 23.62 -22.01 -4.47
N TRP A 157 23.93 -20.81 -4.98
CA TRP A 157 23.12 -19.59 -4.81
C TRP A 157 21.65 -19.76 -5.21
N TRP A 158 21.34 -20.64 -6.17
CA TRP A 158 19.98 -20.89 -6.63
C TRP A 158 19.12 -21.61 -5.57
N GLN A 159 19.71 -22.41 -4.69
CA GLN A 159 18.99 -23.08 -3.59
C GLN A 159 18.56 -22.08 -2.52
N TYR A 160 19.40 -21.08 -2.24
CA TYR A 160 19.06 -19.96 -1.37
C TYR A 160 17.95 -19.10 -1.97
N LEU A 161 18.05 -18.79 -3.26
CA LEU A 161 17.01 -18.04 -3.96
C LEU A 161 15.66 -18.80 -3.93
N THR A 162 15.67 -20.11 -4.16
CA THR A 162 14.47 -20.95 -4.13
C THR A 162 13.85 -20.99 -2.74
N SER A 163 14.67 -21.19 -1.71
CA SER A 163 14.22 -21.18 -0.31
C SER A 163 13.64 -19.82 0.09
N ALA A 164 14.29 -18.73 -0.33
CA ALA A 164 13.83 -17.37 -0.10
C ALA A 164 12.47 -17.10 -0.78
N ILE A 165 12.26 -17.61 -2.00
CA ILE A 165 10.96 -17.51 -2.69
C ILE A 165 9.87 -18.28 -1.93
N ILE A 166 10.17 -19.49 -1.43
CA ILE A 166 9.21 -20.29 -0.65
C ILE A 166 8.84 -19.57 0.66
N ILE A 167 9.82 -19.09 1.41
CA ILE A 167 9.59 -18.34 2.67
C ILE A 167 8.80 -17.06 2.39
N SER A 168 9.14 -16.33 1.32
CA SER A 168 8.38 -15.16 0.85
C SER A 168 6.92 -15.51 0.56
N SER A 169 6.67 -16.59 -0.17
CA SER A 169 5.32 -17.00 -0.54
C SER A 169 4.47 -17.39 0.69
N VAL A 170 5.07 -18.05 1.68
CA VAL A 170 4.38 -18.39 2.94
C VAL A 170 4.12 -17.14 3.78
N ALA A 171 5.12 -16.26 3.92
CA ALA A 171 4.94 -15.00 4.62
C ALA A 171 3.85 -14.14 3.95
N TRP A 172 3.76 -14.16 2.62
CA TRP A 172 2.67 -13.50 1.91
C TRP A 172 1.31 -14.02 2.37
N LEU A 173 1.14 -15.35 2.38
CA LEU A 173 -0.14 -15.97 2.74
C LEU A 173 -0.57 -15.66 4.17
N MET A 174 0.38 -15.49 5.09
CA MET A 174 0.08 -15.17 6.48
C MET A 174 -0.24 -13.69 6.71
N PHE A 175 0.38 -12.77 5.98
CA PHE A 175 0.26 -11.34 6.24
C PHE A 175 -0.73 -10.61 5.32
N PHE A 176 -1.05 -11.15 4.15
CA PHE A 176 -1.83 -10.43 3.14
C PHE A 176 -3.09 -11.15 2.65
N SER A 177 -3.38 -12.38 3.11
CA SER A 177 -4.62 -13.07 2.74
C SER A 177 -5.86 -12.30 3.19
N ASP A 178 -5.82 -11.82 4.43
CA ASP A 178 -6.97 -11.21 5.10
C ASP A 178 -7.27 -9.82 4.51
N ASP A 179 -6.22 -9.06 4.21
CA ASP A 179 -6.29 -7.78 3.50
C ASP A 179 -6.87 -7.93 2.10
N GLN A 180 -6.52 -9.00 1.37
CA GLN A 180 -7.07 -9.25 0.04
C GLN A 180 -8.57 -9.54 0.11
N VAL A 181 -8.99 -10.40 1.05
CA VAL A 181 -10.40 -10.70 1.28
C VAL A 181 -11.18 -9.45 1.68
N TYR A 182 -10.58 -8.57 2.49
CA TYR A 182 -11.18 -7.30 2.87
C TYR A 182 -11.39 -6.37 1.66
N LEU A 183 -10.39 -6.24 0.78
CA LEU A 183 -10.51 -5.43 -0.44
C LEU A 183 -11.58 -5.96 -1.40
N ASP A 184 -11.64 -7.28 -1.59
CA ASP A 184 -12.64 -7.91 -2.45
C ASP A 184 -14.08 -7.67 -1.94
N ASN A 185 -14.26 -7.75 -0.61
CA ASN A 185 -15.55 -7.44 0.02
C ASN A 185 -15.91 -5.95 -0.13
N LEU A 186 -14.94 -5.06 0.04
CA LEU A 186 -15.14 -3.61 -0.09
C LEU A 186 -15.50 -3.21 -1.53
N GLU A 187 -14.86 -3.83 -2.54
CA GLU A 187 -15.23 -3.65 -3.95
C GLU A 187 -16.66 -4.12 -4.22
N SER A 188 -17.04 -5.29 -3.69
CA SER A 188 -18.40 -5.83 -3.82
C SER A 188 -19.44 -4.91 -3.18
N GLU A 189 -19.17 -4.34 -2.00
CA GLU A 189 -20.08 -3.39 -1.33
C GLU A 189 -20.23 -2.09 -2.13
N ILE A 190 -19.14 -1.53 -2.67
CA ILE A 190 -19.17 -0.31 -3.49
C ILE A 190 -19.99 -0.55 -4.77
N LYS A 191 -19.73 -1.66 -5.48
CA LYS A 191 -20.49 -2.01 -6.69
C LYS A 191 -21.97 -2.21 -6.39
N GLY A 192 -22.29 -2.90 -5.30
CA GLY A 192 -23.66 -3.10 -4.84
C GLY A 192 -24.40 -1.78 -4.61
N LEU A 193 -23.77 -0.82 -3.93
CA LEU A 193 -24.36 0.49 -3.65
C LEU A 193 -24.50 1.39 -4.88
N SER A 194 -23.57 1.29 -5.83
CA SER A 194 -23.62 2.03 -7.10
C SER A 194 -24.71 1.52 -8.07
N ALA A 195 -25.08 0.24 -7.96
CA ALA A 195 -26.12 -0.37 -8.80
C ALA A 195 -27.54 -0.07 -8.31
N ILE A 196 -27.69 0.42 -7.08
CA ILE A 196 -28.99 0.72 -6.43
C ILE A 196 -29.37 2.20 -6.58
N SER A 197 -28.42 3.10 -6.90
CA SER A 197 -28.66 4.53 -7.17
C SER A 197 -29.04 4.79 -8.63
#